data_AF-A0A7J6TAQ9-F1
#
_entry.id   AF-A0A7J6TAQ9-F1
#
_cell.length_a   1.000
_cell.length_b   1.000
_cell.length_c   1.000
_cell.angle_alpha   90.00
_cell.angle_beta   90.00
_cell.angle_gamma   90.00
#
_symmetry.space_group_name_H-M   'P 1'
#
loop_
_entity.id
_entity.type
_entity.pdbx_description
1 polymer ?
#
loop_
_entity_poly.entity_id
_entity_poly.type
_entity_poly.pdbx_seq_one_letter_code
_entity_poly.pdbx_strand_id
1 'polypeptide(L)'
;VTYLPQKTSVYAAWLGLLVRPHRVFVTELVDRAAELLGDCSSVLAMKILMRFLVELANCRCVLFDSVLAVIQELVELRNSEEVHNKEMPVYTALHGLLVISPALYKDNKEAVDAIIGIAEEMKKGRAERRSKLASCVAASSEFVQEDDFDRLVGAVVSMRDQVWRAEESKESPVLLRPYEMAGLAPKLAVNQPEHMLEVPTIEWRLDRLDALPRCFPFRIPLTSGKREETEGDAAVVTEDGTLKRLSKHDSYILDTLFDEIMTAFDKHVGECAKQLLKIPVLSEDFLPRLVDSMFNRLVRPCPMDRIQEPPKLFFTRLIHSVMALQSSAKPLIEDAFKLLISGPKPLVDTSADIRTQMALADFFAIHLINTEYKWEFDVDPNSPTRQSPSVVSAGLAALLRLSFHQNLLAHLPESVHSLIPPEPRVNNKYAEDPTPLYTEMTQLVRVKDADESAVLDKLSGVIATGSATAARAIEEFMYALLQAGSRTPTHMTRVLELHSQVLPLTRPADPAEAQEYDLAIAGSVFEFFRYYPVRLACTFGALLDQEFVAATAVAEYILLKAEGGLRE
;
A
#
# COMPACT_ATOMS: atom_id res chain seq x y z
N VAL A 1 -17.41 4.02 16.26
CA VAL A 1 -16.25 4.93 16.36
C VAL A 1 -15.15 4.55 15.36
N THR A 2 -14.72 3.29 15.31
CA THR A 2 -13.63 2.79 14.42
C THR A 2 -13.82 3.02 12.91
N TYR A 3 -15.05 3.14 12.41
CA TYR A 3 -15.33 3.40 10.99
C TYR A 3 -15.40 4.89 10.62
N LEU A 4 -15.39 5.80 11.60
CA LEU A 4 -15.51 7.24 11.39
C LEU A 4 -14.49 7.98 12.27
N PRO A 5 -13.17 7.80 12.01
CA PRO A 5 -12.08 8.36 12.81
C PRO A 5 -12.20 9.88 13.00
N GLN A 6 -12.65 10.58 11.96
CA GLN A 6 -12.84 12.04 11.95
C GLN A 6 -13.97 12.55 12.86
N LYS A 7 -14.78 11.65 13.44
CA LYS A 7 -15.91 11.99 14.33
C LYS A 7 -15.74 11.48 15.76
N THR A 8 -14.55 11.03 16.13
CA THR A 8 -14.28 10.42 17.45
C THR A 8 -14.66 11.37 18.60
N SER A 9 -14.25 12.63 18.54
CA SER A 9 -14.58 13.65 19.55
C SER A 9 -16.08 14.01 19.58
N VAL A 10 -16.77 13.96 18.45
CA VAL A 10 -18.23 14.17 18.36
C VAL A 10 -18.97 13.05 19.10
N TYR A 11 -18.56 11.80 18.90
CA TYR A 11 -19.15 10.66 19.61
C TYR A 11 -18.85 10.69 21.11
N ALA A 12 -17.63 11.08 21.50
CA ALA A 12 -17.26 11.23 22.89
C ALA A 12 -18.11 12.31 23.59
N ALA A 13 -18.28 13.47 22.95
CA ALA A 13 -19.09 14.55 23.48
C ALA A 13 -20.57 14.15 23.60
N TRP A 14 -21.08 13.37 22.65
CA TRP A 14 -22.43 12.82 22.73
C TRP A 14 -22.59 11.87 23.92
N LEU A 15 -21.63 10.97 24.19
CA LEU A 15 -21.68 10.10 25.37
C LEU A 15 -21.53 10.87 26.69
N GLY A 16 -20.71 11.93 26.70
CA GLY A 16 -20.60 12.83 27.86
C GLY A 16 -21.93 13.48 28.25
N LEU A 17 -22.81 13.77 27.28
CA LEU A 17 -24.18 14.23 27.57
C LEU A 17 -25.10 13.14 28.11
N LEU A 18 -24.85 11.88 27.77
CA LEU A 18 -25.72 10.74 28.10
C LEU A 18 -25.33 10.03 29.39
N VAL A 19 -24.12 10.22 29.91
CA VAL A 19 -23.60 9.48 31.07
C VAL A 19 -24.47 9.61 32.31
N ARG A 20 -25.11 10.77 32.54
CA ARG A 20 -26.04 10.98 33.66
C ARG A 20 -27.43 10.36 33.42
N PRO A 21 -28.16 10.69 32.33
CA PRO A 21 -29.50 10.14 32.11
C PRO A 21 -29.51 8.65 31.76
N HIS A 22 -28.43 8.12 31.17
CA HIS A 22 -28.36 6.76 30.62
C HIS A 22 -27.07 6.03 31.04
N ARG A 23 -26.70 6.11 32.33
CA ARG A 23 -25.44 5.57 32.86
C ARG A 23 -25.15 4.13 32.44
N VAL A 24 -26.11 3.21 32.60
CA VAL A 24 -25.93 1.77 32.28
C VAL A 24 -25.54 1.57 30.82
N PHE A 25 -26.25 2.23 29.90
CA PHE A 25 -25.95 2.16 28.47
C PHE A 25 -24.55 2.69 28.14
N VAL A 26 -24.15 3.80 28.76
CA VAL A 26 -22.82 4.37 28.54
C VAL A 26 -21.73 3.46 29.13
N THR A 27 -21.97 2.84 30.29
CA THR A 27 -21.06 1.84 30.87
C THR A 27 -20.84 0.66 29.93
N GLU A 28 -21.91 0.05 29.39
CA GLU A 28 -21.78 -1.05 28.43
C GLU A 28 -20.96 -0.66 27.18
N LEU A 29 -21.08 0.58 26.72
CA LEU A 29 -20.30 1.07 25.58
C LEU A 29 -18.82 1.29 25.91
N VAL A 30 -18.52 1.80 27.11
CA VAL A 30 -17.14 1.97 27.59
C VAL A 30 -16.48 0.61 27.78
N ASP A 31 -17.19 -0.33 28.42
CA ASP A 31 -16.72 -1.71 28.61
C ASP A 31 -16.44 -2.38 27.28
N ARG A 32 -17.36 -2.24 26.31
CA ARG A 32 -17.16 -2.81 24.97
C ARG A 32 -16.00 -2.14 24.23
N ALA A 33 -15.78 -0.84 24.41
CA ALA A 33 -14.63 -0.16 23.81
C ALA A 33 -13.30 -0.64 24.39
N ALA A 34 -13.26 -0.87 25.70
CA ALA A 34 -12.09 -1.42 26.41
C ALA A 34 -11.81 -2.88 26.00
N GLU A 35 -12.84 -3.73 25.93
CA GLU A 35 -12.73 -5.11 25.45
C GLU A 35 -12.19 -5.17 24.01
N LEU A 36 -12.76 -4.33 23.12
CA LEU A 36 -12.30 -4.26 21.73
C LEU A 36 -10.86 -3.75 21.62
N LEU A 37 -10.42 -2.86 22.51
CA LEU A 37 -9.05 -2.37 22.53
C LEU A 37 -8.06 -3.48 22.92
N GLY A 38 -8.42 -4.33 23.89
CA GLY A 38 -7.61 -5.49 24.30
C GLY A 38 -7.50 -6.60 23.26
N ASP A 39 -8.53 -6.78 22.41
CA ASP A 39 -8.58 -7.80 21.34
C ASP A 39 -8.29 -7.24 19.93
N CYS A 40 -7.70 -6.04 19.83
CA CYS A 40 -7.45 -5.40 18.53
C CYS A 40 -6.38 -6.14 17.70
N SER A 41 -6.75 -6.58 16.49
CA SER A 41 -5.81 -7.08 15.48
C SER A 41 -5.43 -6.04 14.42
N SER A 42 -5.92 -4.81 14.55
CA SER A 42 -5.72 -3.73 13.60
C SER A 42 -5.12 -2.50 14.27
N VAL A 43 -3.98 -2.03 13.76
CA VAL A 43 -3.35 -0.79 14.22
C VAL A 43 -4.32 0.40 14.13
N LEU A 44 -5.14 0.46 13.07
CA LEU A 44 -6.14 1.53 12.90
C LEU A 44 -7.16 1.54 14.03
N ALA A 45 -7.78 0.38 14.30
CA ALA A 45 -8.80 0.27 15.32
C ALA A 45 -8.23 0.60 16.71
N MET A 46 -7.03 0.09 16.99
CA MET A 46 -6.33 0.32 18.25
C MET A 46 -6.03 1.81 18.49
N LYS A 47 -5.52 2.54 17.49
CA LYS A 47 -5.32 4.00 17.55
C LYS A 47 -6.62 4.77 17.81
N ILE A 48 -7.69 4.42 17.09
CA ILE A 48 -8.97 5.12 17.19
C ILE A 48 -9.60 4.86 18.57
N LEU A 49 -9.58 3.62 19.06
CA LEU A 49 -10.14 3.26 20.36
C LEU A 49 -9.36 3.91 21.51
N MET A 50 -8.02 3.92 21.44
CA MET A 50 -7.20 4.60 22.46
C MET A 50 -7.49 6.11 22.49
N ARG A 51 -7.55 6.78 21.33
CA ARG A 51 -7.96 8.20 21.24
C ARG A 51 -9.38 8.40 21.77
N PHE A 52 -10.30 7.49 21.47
CA PHE A 52 -11.67 7.58 21.93
C PHE A 52 -11.78 7.53 23.46
N LEU A 53 -11.02 6.67 24.14
CA LEU A 53 -11.00 6.64 25.62
C LEU A 53 -10.50 7.96 26.21
N VAL A 54 -9.46 8.56 25.65
CA VAL A 54 -8.96 9.87 26.10
C VAL A 54 -9.98 10.98 25.81
N GLU A 55 -10.65 10.94 24.66
CA GLU A 55 -11.72 11.90 24.32
C GLU A 55 -12.93 11.79 25.25
N LEU A 56 -13.27 10.59 25.72
CA LEU A 56 -14.30 10.41 26.74
C LEU A 56 -13.91 11.09 28.06
N ALA A 57 -12.63 11.08 28.41
CA ALA A 57 -12.13 11.79 29.59
C ALA A 57 -12.22 13.31 29.40
N ASN A 58 -11.83 13.83 28.24
CA ASN A 58 -12.01 15.25 27.89
C ASN A 58 -13.47 15.70 28.03
N CYS A 59 -14.40 14.83 27.65
CA CYS A 59 -15.84 15.08 27.71
C CYS A 59 -16.47 14.86 29.10
N ARG A 60 -15.66 14.60 30.13
CA ARG A 60 -16.11 14.25 31.50
C ARG A 60 -17.10 13.08 31.52
N CYS A 61 -16.89 12.09 30.66
CA CYS A 61 -17.65 10.84 30.63
C CYS A 61 -16.99 9.79 31.53
N VAL A 62 -15.66 9.68 31.44
CA VAL A 62 -14.84 8.72 32.22
C VAL A 62 -13.75 9.46 33.01
N LEU A 63 -13.34 8.91 34.15
CA LEU A 63 -12.23 9.42 34.95
C LEU A 63 -10.92 9.26 34.20
N PHE A 64 -10.18 10.36 34.02
CA PHE A 64 -8.90 10.33 33.30
C PHE A 64 -7.88 9.43 34.01
N ASP A 65 -7.88 9.37 35.34
CA ASP A 65 -6.97 8.51 36.11
C ASP A 65 -7.13 7.03 35.72
N SER A 66 -8.37 6.57 35.46
CA SER A 66 -8.62 5.21 34.98
C SER A 66 -8.13 4.98 33.55
N VAL A 67 -8.25 5.98 32.67
CA VAL A 67 -7.69 5.94 31.30
C VAL A 67 -6.16 5.94 31.35
N LEU A 68 -5.58 6.74 32.24
CA LEU A 68 -4.14 6.86 32.41
C LEU A 68 -3.53 5.55 32.94
N ALA A 69 -4.22 4.88 33.88
CA ALA A 69 -3.83 3.55 34.35
C ALA A 69 -3.77 2.53 33.20
N VAL A 70 -4.78 2.52 32.31
CA VAL A 70 -4.79 1.67 31.11
C VAL A 70 -3.61 2.00 30.17
N ILE A 71 -3.31 3.29 29.97
CA ILE A 71 -2.18 3.72 29.15
C ILE A 71 -0.84 3.28 29.78
N GLN A 72 -0.69 3.40 31.10
CA GLN A 72 0.50 3.00 31.83
C GLN A 72 0.71 1.49 31.76
N GLU A 73 -0.34 0.70 32.00
CA GLU A 73 -0.32 -0.76 31.86
C GLU A 73 0.13 -1.18 30.45
N LEU A 74 -0.45 -0.57 29.41
CA LEU A 74 -0.06 -0.82 28.02
C LEU A 74 1.43 -0.51 27.80
N VAL A 75 1.91 0.63 28.29
CA VAL A 75 3.31 1.03 28.16
C VAL A 75 4.23 0.07 28.95
N GLU A 76 3.79 -0.49 30.06
CA GLU A 76 4.53 -1.48 30.85
C GLU A 76 4.69 -2.83 30.15
N LEU A 77 3.75 -3.22 29.27
CA LEU A 77 3.86 -4.45 28.47
C LEU A 77 5.15 -4.52 27.64
N ARG A 78 5.78 -3.38 27.33
CA ARG A 78 7.09 -3.35 26.63
C ARG A 78 8.19 -4.09 27.40
N ASN A 79 8.04 -4.21 28.72
CA ASN A 79 9.00 -4.89 29.59
C ASN A 79 8.73 -6.40 29.69
N SER A 80 7.57 -6.86 29.23
CA SER A 80 7.24 -8.28 29.18
C SER A 80 8.14 -9.02 28.19
N GLU A 81 8.57 -10.22 28.56
CA GLU A 81 9.33 -11.12 27.66
C GLU A 81 8.45 -11.70 26.56
N GLU A 82 7.14 -11.80 26.81
CA GLU A 82 6.14 -12.35 25.88
C GLU A 82 5.81 -11.38 24.74
N VAL A 83 6.13 -10.09 24.87
CA VAL A 83 5.90 -9.08 23.84
C VAL A 83 7.19 -8.83 23.07
N HIS A 84 7.23 -9.30 21.83
CA HIS A 84 8.34 -9.06 20.93
C HIS A 84 8.28 -7.66 20.28
N ASN A 85 7.08 -7.12 20.03
CA ASN A 85 6.91 -5.79 19.44
C ASN A 85 6.81 -4.69 20.50
N LYS A 86 7.94 -4.40 21.16
CA LYS A 86 8.02 -3.44 22.28
C LYS A 86 7.65 -1.99 21.91
N GLU A 87 7.69 -1.64 20.62
CA GLU A 87 7.39 -0.29 20.13
C GLU A 87 5.88 -0.03 20.00
N MET A 88 5.09 -1.06 19.70
CA MET A 88 3.65 -0.95 19.43
C MET A 88 2.79 -0.49 20.64
N PRO A 89 3.03 -0.96 21.87
CA PRO A 89 2.30 -0.48 23.04
C PRO A 89 2.52 1.02 23.27
N VAL A 90 3.77 1.47 23.19
CA VAL A 90 4.15 2.89 23.36
C VAL A 90 3.58 3.73 22.22
N TYR A 91 3.67 3.25 20.99
CA TYR A 91 3.08 3.92 19.83
C TYR A 91 1.57 4.16 20.01
N THR A 92 0.85 3.16 20.51
CA THR A 92 -0.60 3.25 20.77
C THR A 92 -0.91 4.26 21.87
N ALA A 93 -0.17 4.21 22.98
CA ALA A 93 -0.30 5.16 24.08
C ALA A 93 -0.12 6.61 23.60
N LEU A 94 0.90 6.88 22.80
CA LEU A 94 1.17 8.21 22.24
C LEU A 94 0.03 8.71 21.34
N HIS A 95 -0.62 7.84 20.56
CA HIS A 95 -1.80 8.22 19.80
C HIS A 95 -2.95 8.69 20.70
N GLY A 96 -3.14 8.07 21.87
CA GLY A 96 -4.08 8.55 22.89
C GLY A 96 -3.71 9.94 23.41
N LEU A 97 -2.43 10.18 23.67
CA LEU A 97 -1.97 11.49 24.16
C LEU A 97 -2.17 12.61 23.13
N LEU A 98 -2.29 12.31 21.83
CA LEU A 98 -2.53 13.35 20.81
C LEU A 98 -3.85 14.11 20.97
N VAL A 99 -4.79 13.62 21.77
CA VAL A 99 -6.09 14.27 21.96
C VAL A 99 -6.30 14.81 23.36
N ILE A 100 -5.30 14.71 24.25
CA ILE A 100 -5.43 15.21 25.63
C ILE A 100 -5.64 16.73 25.66
N SER A 101 -6.58 17.18 26.50
CA SER A 101 -6.80 18.60 26.75
C SER A 101 -5.74 19.17 27.71
N PRO A 102 -5.42 20.49 27.61
CA PRO A 102 -4.50 21.14 28.54
C PRO A 102 -4.91 21.00 30.02
N ALA A 103 -6.22 20.93 30.30
CA ALA A 103 -6.75 20.73 31.65
C ALA A 103 -6.33 19.36 32.24
N LEU A 104 -6.58 18.28 31.49
CA LEU A 104 -6.20 16.93 31.94
C LEU A 104 -4.68 16.78 32.08
N TYR A 105 -3.92 17.37 31.16
CA TYR A 105 -2.46 17.39 31.25
C TYR A 105 -1.97 18.12 32.50
N LYS A 106 -2.56 19.27 32.86
CA LYS A 106 -2.15 20.05 34.03
C LYS A 106 -2.30 19.23 35.32
N ASP A 107 -3.41 18.51 35.45
CA ASP A 107 -3.71 17.71 36.64
C ASP A 107 -2.84 16.44 36.73
N ASN A 108 -2.33 15.94 35.59
CA ASN A 108 -1.60 14.67 35.48
C ASN A 108 -0.20 14.80 34.84
N LYS A 109 0.42 15.98 35.01
CA LYS A 109 1.64 16.36 34.30
C LYS A 109 2.76 15.34 34.43
N GLU A 110 3.05 14.90 35.65
CA GLU A 110 4.19 14.01 35.93
C GLU A 110 4.03 12.66 35.23
N ALA A 111 2.83 12.08 35.27
CA ALA A 111 2.54 10.80 34.65
C ALA A 111 2.59 10.87 33.12
N VAL A 112 2.05 11.95 32.52
CA VAL A 112 2.11 12.15 31.06
C VAL A 112 3.54 12.41 30.59
N ASP A 113 4.29 13.26 31.30
CA ASP A 113 5.70 13.55 30.98
C ASP A 113 6.58 12.30 31.09
N ALA A 114 6.30 11.40 32.04
CA ALA A 114 7.01 10.12 32.16
C ALA A 114 6.82 9.21 30.94
N ILE A 115 5.59 9.11 30.41
CA ILE A 115 5.29 8.32 29.20
C ILE A 115 6.02 8.90 27.99
N ILE A 116 6.05 10.23 27.85
CA ILE A 116 6.77 10.92 26.76
C ILE A 116 8.27 10.67 26.86
N GLY A 117 8.84 10.73 28.07
CA GLY A 117 10.26 10.45 28.31
C GLY A 117 10.67 9.05 27.86
N ILE A 118 9.84 8.03 28.13
CA ILE A 118 10.04 6.65 27.65
C ILE A 118 10.10 6.62 26.12
N ALA A 119 9.17 7.31 25.46
CA ALA A 119 9.12 7.34 24.00
C ALA A 119 10.34 8.06 23.37
N GLU A 120 10.82 9.15 23.98
CA GLU A 120 12.02 9.86 23.55
C GLU A 120 13.29 9.00 23.69
N GLU A 121 13.39 8.20 24.76
CA GLU A 121 14.48 7.24 24.94
C GLU A 121 14.45 6.15 23.86
N MET A 122 13.27 5.59 23.59
CA MET A 122 13.10 4.60 22.52
C MET A 122 13.46 5.16 21.15
N LYS A 123 13.05 6.40 20.84
CA LYS A 123 13.43 7.09 19.59
C LYS A 123 14.95 7.14 19.41
N LYS A 124 15.72 7.40 20.48
CA LYS A 124 17.20 7.42 20.44
C LYS A 124 17.78 6.03 20.16
N GLY A 125 17.25 4.99 20.80
CA GLY A 125 17.72 3.60 20.61
C GLY A 125 17.47 3.02 19.20
N ARG A 126 16.57 3.63 18.41
CA ARG A 126 16.15 3.15 17.09
C ARG A 126 16.97 3.69 15.92
N ALA A 127 17.91 4.61 16.16
CA ALA A 127 18.58 5.37 15.10
C ALA A 127 19.27 4.48 14.03
N GLU A 128 19.99 3.44 14.46
CA GLU A 128 20.71 2.55 13.54
C GLU A 128 19.74 1.69 12.69
N ARG A 129 18.72 1.09 13.32
CA ARG A 129 17.70 0.29 12.63
C ARG A 129 16.91 1.14 11.63
N ARG A 130 16.56 2.38 12.01
CA ARG A 130 15.86 3.34 11.15
C ARG A 130 16.69 3.69 9.92
N SER A 131 17.98 3.98 10.08
CA SER A 131 18.86 4.32 8.95
C SER A 131 18.92 3.19 7.91
N LYS A 132 19.01 1.92 8.36
CA LYS A 132 18.98 0.74 7.49
C LYS A 132 17.65 0.59 6.73
N LEU A 133 16.52 0.83 7.40
CA LEU A 133 15.21 0.74 6.77
C LEU A 133 14.94 1.90 5.80
N ALA A 134 15.38 3.12 6.14
CA ALA A 134 15.23 4.29 5.29
C ALA A 134 15.92 4.11 3.93
N SER A 135 17.12 3.50 3.92
CA SER A 135 17.82 3.18 2.66
C SER A 135 17.11 2.16 1.77
N CYS A 136 16.12 1.41 2.29
CA CYS A 136 15.30 0.51 1.48
C CYS A 136 14.07 1.20 0.88
N VAL A 137 13.72 2.41 1.32
CA VAL A 137 12.50 3.12 0.90
C VAL A 137 12.76 4.13 -0.21
N ALA A 138 13.91 4.81 -0.20
CA ALA A 138 14.26 5.79 -1.22
C ALA A 138 15.76 5.75 -1.54
N ALA A 139 16.09 5.99 -2.81
CA ALA A 139 17.46 6.04 -3.30
C ALA A 139 18.26 7.24 -2.73
N SER A 140 17.57 8.31 -2.34
CA SER A 140 18.15 9.44 -1.60
C SER A 140 17.62 9.48 -0.17
N SER A 141 18.54 9.28 0.78
CA SER A 141 18.27 9.40 2.22
C SER A 141 17.94 10.82 2.68
N GLU A 142 18.13 11.83 1.82
CA GLU A 142 17.87 13.23 2.13
C GLU A 142 16.37 13.50 2.40
N PHE A 143 15.49 12.76 1.73
CA PHE A 143 14.03 12.92 1.82
C PHE A 143 13.35 12.04 2.88
N VAL A 144 14.07 11.08 3.48
CA VAL A 144 13.48 10.05 4.35
C VAL A 144 14.24 9.99 5.68
N GLN A 145 13.90 10.92 6.59
CA GLN A 145 14.64 11.09 7.85
C GLN A 145 13.94 10.47 9.08
N GLU A 146 12.60 10.49 9.13
CA GLU A 146 11.81 9.99 10.27
C GLU A 146 10.79 8.94 9.81
N ASP A 147 10.66 7.83 10.56
CA ASP A 147 9.56 6.88 10.42
C ASP A 147 8.33 7.38 11.19
N ASP A 148 7.16 6.75 11.01
CA ASP A 148 5.92 7.23 11.61
C ASP A 148 5.95 7.27 13.15
N PHE A 149 6.69 6.36 13.81
CA PHE A 149 6.87 6.40 15.26
C PHE A 149 7.67 7.64 15.68
N ASP A 150 8.79 7.92 15.02
CA ASP A 150 9.62 9.07 15.34
C ASP A 150 8.91 10.41 15.10
N ARG A 151 8.06 10.45 14.06
CA ARG A 151 7.18 11.58 13.75
C ARG A 151 6.13 11.75 14.84
N LEU A 152 5.52 10.67 15.33
CA LEU A 152 4.57 10.68 16.44
C LEU A 152 5.20 11.21 17.72
N VAL A 153 6.40 10.74 18.09
CA VAL A 153 7.12 11.25 19.26
C VAL A 153 7.36 12.76 19.12
N GLY A 154 7.82 13.20 17.95
CA GLY A 154 8.02 14.63 17.68
C GLY A 154 6.73 15.45 17.72
N ALA A 155 5.60 14.88 17.28
CA ALA A 155 4.29 15.50 17.36
C ALA A 155 3.80 15.64 18.80
N VAL A 156 3.91 14.59 19.62
CA VAL A 156 3.51 14.64 21.04
C VAL A 156 4.36 15.63 21.82
N VAL A 157 5.68 15.67 21.58
CA VAL A 157 6.58 16.67 22.18
C VAL A 157 6.21 18.09 21.76
N SER A 158 5.96 18.30 20.45
CA SER A 158 5.48 19.59 19.94
C SER A 158 4.18 20.02 20.61
N MET A 159 3.24 19.09 20.83
CA MET A 159 1.96 19.41 21.47
C MET A 159 2.10 19.70 22.97
N ARG A 160 2.97 18.97 23.67
CA ARG A 160 3.33 19.26 25.07
C ARG A 160 3.83 20.69 25.23
N ASP A 161 4.77 21.09 24.38
CA ASP A 161 5.48 22.36 24.55
C ASP A 161 4.67 23.55 24.00
N GLN A 162 3.87 23.37 22.94
CA GLN A 162 3.14 24.47 22.28
C GLN A 162 1.67 24.58 22.71
N VAL A 163 1.01 23.49 23.14
CA VAL A 163 -0.43 23.47 23.43
C VAL A 163 -0.69 23.28 24.92
N TRP A 164 -0.05 22.30 25.55
CA TRP A 164 -0.38 21.93 26.93
C TRP A 164 0.35 22.77 27.99
N ARG A 165 1.62 23.15 27.73
CA ARG A 165 2.43 23.98 28.64
C ARG A 165 2.31 25.49 28.39
N ALA A 166 1.79 25.90 27.24
CA ALA A 166 1.72 27.31 26.87
C ALA A 166 0.78 28.10 27.80
N GLU A 167 1.19 29.30 28.20
CA GLU A 167 0.36 30.23 29.01
C GLU A 167 -0.86 30.72 28.22
N GLU A 168 -0.69 30.97 26.92
CA GLU A 168 -1.75 31.20 25.95
C GLU A 168 -1.83 29.97 25.02
N SER A 169 -2.69 29.01 25.35
CA SER A 169 -2.88 27.81 24.54
C SER A 169 -3.45 28.21 23.16
N LYS A 170 -2.66 28.04 22.10
CA LYS A 170 -3.17 28.14 20.73
C LYS A 170 -3.93 26.85 20.43
N GLU A 171 -5.23 26.97 20.20
CA GLU A 171 -6.05 25.83 19.80
C GLU A 171 -5.51 25.20 18.50
N SER A 172 -5.45 23.87 18.46
CA SER A 172 -5.09 23.13 17.25
C SER A 172 -6.17 23.37 16.19
N PRO A 173 -5.82 23.86 14.98
CA PRO A 173 -6.77 24.07 13.89
C PRO A 173 -7.25 22.76 13.24
N VAL A 174 -6.66 21.62 13.61
CA VAL A 174 -6.98 20.29 13.04
C VAL A 174 -7.84 19.46 14.00
N LEU A 175 -7.58 19.52 15.31
CA LEU A 175 -8.36 18.79 16.29
C LEU A 175 -9.72 19.44 16.51
N LEU A 176 -10.77 18.75 16.11
CA LEU A 176 -12.13 19.15 16.44
C LEU A 176 -12.40 18.83 17.91
N ARG A 177 -12.68 19.87 18.70
CA ARG A 177 -13.04 19.75 20.12
C ARG A 177 -14.46 20.26 20.40
N PRO A 178 -15.52 19.53 19.97
CA PRO A 178 -16.90 19.95 20.19
C PRO A 178 -17.23 20.23 21.66
N TYR A 179 -16.58 19.51 22.58
CA TYR A 179 -16.77 19.63 24.02
C TYR A 179 -16.26 20.95 24.62
N GLU A 180 -15.42 21.71 23.91
CA GLU A 180 -14.95 23.04 24.31
C GLU A 180 -15.89 24.16 23.79
N MET A 181 -16.81 23.86 22.88
CA MET A 181 -17.71 24.87 22.30
C MET A 181 -18.64 25.48 23.37
N ALA A 182 -18.86 26.80 23.30
CA ALA A 182 -19.62 27.56 24.30
C ALA A 182 -21.04 27.01 24.60
N GLY A 183 -21.68 26.38 23.62
CA GLY A 183 -23.00 25.76 23.81
C GLY A 183 -23.00 24.37 24.47
N LEU A 184 -21.86 23.68 24.46
CA LEU A 184 -21.73 22.29 24.91
C LEU A 184 -20.90 22.17 26.20
N ALA A 185 -19.83 22.94 26.33
CA ALA A 185 -18.95 22.92 27.50
C ALA A 185 -19.71 23.08 28.83
N PRO A 186 -20.67 24.02 28.99
CA PRO A 186 -21.43 24.14 30.24
C PRO A 186 -22.28 22.91 30.56
N LYS A 187 -22.78 22.21 29.54
CA LYS A 187 -23.62 21.00 29.72
C LYS A 187 -22.80 19.81 30.18
N LEU A 188 -21.58 19.68 29.66
CA LEU A 188 -20.64 18.64 30.09
C LEU A 188 -20.04 18.97 31.47
N ALA A 189 -19.88 20.25 31.79
CA ALA A 189 -19.33 20.68 33.07
C ALA A 189 -20.17 20.26 34.29
N VAL A 190 -21.45 19.94 34.10
CA VAL A 190 -22.33 19.43 35.17
C VAL A 190 -21.96 18.01 35.62
N ASN A 191 -21.18 17.28 34.82
CA ASN A 191 -20.62 15.99 35.22
C ASN A 191 -19.47 16.25 36.21
N GLN A 192 -19.76 16.06 37.50
CA GLN A 192 -18.74 16.01 38.56
C GLN A 192 -18.10 14.60 38.62
N PRO A 193 -16.92 14.43 39.25
CA PRO A 193 -16.20 13.16 39.29
C PRO A 193 -17.05 11.96 39.73
N GLU A 194 -17.97 12.12 40.69
CA GLU A 194 -18.85 11.04 41.15
C GLU A 194 -19.86 10.55 40.10
N HIS A 195 -20.11 11.35 39.06
CA HIS A 195 -20.98 10.99 37.94
C HIS A 195 -20.21 10.36 36.79
N MET A 196 -18.89 10.42 36.80
CA MET A 196 -18.06 9.86 35.75
C MET A 196 -17.96 8.34 35.92
N LEU A 197 -17.55 7.66 34.85
CA LEU A 197 -17.32 6.21 34.84
C LEU A 197 -15.83 5.91 35.02
N GLU A 198 -15.51 4.74 35.56
CA GLU A 198 -14.16 4.19 35.48
C GLU A 198 -14.06 3.33 34.22
N VAL A 199 -12.91 3.40 33.54
CA VAL A 199 -12.59 2.45 32.48
C VAL A 199 -12.17 1.13 33.13
N PRO A 200 -12.74 -0.02 32.72
CA PRO A 200 -12.34 -1.31 33.27
C PRO A 200 -10.89 -1.65 32.91
N THR A 201 -10.26 -2.49 33.73
CA THR A 201 -8.96 -3.11 33.40
C THR A 201 -9.08 -3.87 32.09
N ILE A 202 -8.07 -3.73 31.22
CA ILE A 202 -8.07 -4.32 29.89
C ILE A 202 -7.26 -5.62 29.91
N GLU A 203 -7.88 -6.72 29.50
CA GLU A 203 -7.13 -7.95 29.21
C GLU A 203 -6.47 -7.83 27.83
N TRP A 204 -5.15 -7.60 27.83
CA TRP A 204 -4.38 -7.44 26.59
C TRP A 204 -4.03 -8.78 25.96
N ARG A 205 -4.51 -9.02 24.73
CA ARG A 205 -4.11 -10.19 23.95
C ARG A 205 -2.73 -10.00 23.33
N LEU A 206 -1.70 -10.53 24.00
CA LEU A 206 -0.30 -10.34 23.60
C LEU A 206 0.02 -10.94 22.23
N ASP A 207 -0.62 -12.06 21.86
CA ASP A 207 -0.51 -12.68 20.54
C ASP A 207 -1.00 -11.74 19.42
N ARG A 208 -2.08 -10.99 19.68
CA ARG A 208 -2.60 -9.98 18.74
C ARG A 208 -1.64 -8.80 18.62
N LEU A 209 -1.12 -8.32 19.73
CA LEU A 209 -0.17 -7.21 19.78
C LEU A 209 1.12 -7.53 19.00
N ASP A 210 1.61 -8.77 19.13
CA ASP A 210 2.81 -9.24 18.42
C ASP A 210 2.58 -9.58 16.94
N ALA A 211 1.33 -9.83 16.54
CA ALA A 211 0.95 -9.98 15.14
C ALA A 211 0.97 -8.64 14.37
N LEU A 212 0.93 -7.49 15.08
CA LEU A 212 0.95 -6.16 14.46
C LEU A 212 2.32 -5.87 13.80
N PRO A 213 2.36 -4.95 12.81
CA PRO A 213 3.58 -4.56 12.11
C PRO A 213 4.70 -4.14 13.07
N ARG A 214 5.91 -4.66 12.83
CA ARG A 214 7.11 -4.39 13.64
C ARG A 214 7.91 -3.17 13.16
N CYS A 215 7.53 -2.63 12.03
CA CYS A 215 8.20 -1.52 11.39
C CYS A 215 7.15 -0.45 11.11
N PHE A 216 7.53 0.82 11.26
CA PHE A 216 6.66 1.95 10.99
C PHE A 216 6.95 2.54 9.62
N PRO A 217 5.92 2.94 8.86
CA PRO A 217 6.12 3.44 7.52
C PRO A 217 6.88 4.77 7.55
N PHE A 218 7.75 4.95 6.57
CA PHE A 218 8.36 6.24 6.29
C PHE A 218 7.40 7.10 5.49
N ARG A 219 7.56 8.42 5.63
CA ARG A 219 6.87 9.41 4.80
C ARG A 219 7.89 10.18 3.98
N ILE A 220 7.62 10.26 2.68
CA ILE A 220 8.37 11.02 1.71
C ILE A 220 7.62 12.35 1.52
N PRO A 221 8.19 13.50 1.92
CA PRO A 221 7.58 14.79 1.68
C PRO A 221 7.84 15.16 0.20
N LEU A 222 6.78 15.13 -0.62
CA LEU A 222 6.88 15.39 -2.06
C LEU A 222 6.60 16.87 -2.31
N THR A 223 5.39 17.30 -2.00
CA THR A 223 4.91 18.67 -2.22
C THR A 223 4.98 19.50 -0.95
N SER A 224 4.87 18.89 0.23
CA SER A 224 4.98 19.63 1.51
C SER A 224 6.43 19.95 1.88
N GLY A 225 7.41 19.13 1.46
CA GLY A 225 8.81 19.24 1.85
C GLY A 225 9.49 20.54 1.40
N LYS A 226 9.17 21.02 0.19
CA LYS A 226 9.67 22.31 -0.33
C LYS A 226 9.35 23.50 0.59
N ARG A 227 8.32 23.37 1.45
CA ARG A 227 7.93 24.40 2.41
C ARG A 227 8.61 24.21 3.78
N GLU A 228 8.91 22.98 4.18
CA GLU A 228 9.52 22.68 5.49
C GLU A 228 11.00 23.14 5.59
N GLU A 229 11.76 23.15 4.50
CA GLU A 229 13.19 23.50 4.50
C GLU A 229 13.52 25.00 4.68
N THR A 230 12.55 25.90 4.48
CA THR A 230 12.82 27.35 4.38
C THR A 230 12.47 28.16 5.63
N GLU A 231 11.62 27.66 6.54
CA GLU A 231 11.19 28.41 7.74
C GLU A 231 10.89 27.40 8.88
N GLY A 232 11.04 27.77 10.16
CA GLY A 232 11.09 26.83 11.30
C GLY A 232 9.78 26.09 11.70
N ASP A 233 9.80 25.47 12.89
CA ASP A 233 8.79 24.50 13.41
C ASP A 233 7.44 25.10 13.89
N ALA A 234 7.29 26.42 13.89
CA ALA A 234 6.11 27.09 14.42
C ALA A 234 5.04 27.32 13.33
N ALA A 235 3.76 27.27 13.72
CA ALA A 235 2.66 27.65 12.85
C ALA A 235 2.76 29.12 12.41
N VAL A 236 2.53 29.39 11.13
CA VAL A 236 2.60 30.74 10.54
C VAL A 236 1.23 31.11 9.98
N VAL A 237 0.74 32.29 10.35
CA VAL A 237 -0.54 32.86 9.89
C VAL A 237 -0.23 34.04 8.97
N THR A 238 -0.95 34.17 7.85
CA THR A 238 -0.82 35.32 6.95
C THR A 238 -1.49 36.57 7.54
N GLU A 239 -1.22 37.75 6.98
CA GLU A 239 -1.85 39.02 7.39
C GLU A 239 -3.39 38.98 7.27
N ASP A 240 -3.92 38.12 6.39
CA ASP A 240 -5.35 37.91 6.16
C ASP A 240 -6.01 36.91 7.15
N GLY A 241 -5.25 36.36 8.09
CA GLY A 241 -5.74 35.38 9.08
C GLY A 241 -5.76 33.93 8.59
N THR A 242 -5.28 33.65 7.38
CA THR A 242 -5.21 32.28 6.82
C THR A 242 -4.01 31.54 7.40
N LEU A 243 -4.18 30.28 7.80
CA LEU A 243 -3.07 29.48 8.31
C LEU A 243 -2.16 29.02 7.16
N LYS A 244 -1.01 29.69 7.01
CA LYS A 244 -0.01 29.37 5.99
C LYS A 244 0.66 28.03 6.26
N ARG A 245 1.01 27.76 7.52
CA ARG A 245 1.75 26.56 7.92
C ARG A 245 1.17 25.90 9.17
N LEU A 246 1.05 24.57 9.13
CA LEU A 246 0.67 23.75 10.27
C LEU A 246 1.88 23.46 11.18
N SER A 247 1.67 23.40 12.49
CA SER A 247 2.69 22.95 13.44
C SER A 247 3.06 21.47 13.19
N LYS A 248 4.15 20.98 13.81
CA LYS A 248 4.55 19.57 13.69
C LYS A 248 3.46 18.61 14.17
N HIS A 249 2.77 18.93 15.26
CA HIS A 249 1.67 18.11 15.79
C HIS A 249 0.43 18.15 14.91
N ASP A 250 0.02 19.33 14.44
CA ASP A 250 -1.14 19.48 13.55
C ASP A 250 -0.92 18.76 12.22
N SER A 251 0.28 18.86 11.67
CA SER A 251 0.69 18.16 10.47
C SER A 251 0.58 16.65 10.65
N TYR A 252 1.08 16.11 11.76
CA TYR A 252 1.00 14.67 12.06
C TYR A 252 -0.45 14.20 12.24
N ILE A 253 -1.28 14.99 12.93
CA ILE A 253 -2.69 14.66 13.17
C ILE A 253 -3.46 14.64 11.84
N LEU A 254 -3.25 15.66 10.99
CA LEU A 254 -3.89 15.73 9.67
C LEU A 254 -3.47 14.57 8.78
N ASP A 255 -2.17 14.29 8.75
CA ASP A 255 -1.57 13.17 8.03
C ASP A 255 -2.17 11.82 8.46
N THR A 256 -2.27 11.61 9.76
CA THR A 256 -2.90 10.42 10.36
C THR A 256 -4.36 10.36 9.95
N LEU A 257 -5.10 11.46 10.02
CA LEU A 257 -6.51 11.51 9.65
C LEU A 257 -6.74 11.10 8.18
N PHE A 258 -5.88 11.55 7.26
CA PHE A 258 -5.94 11.11 5.86
C PHE A 258 -5.77 9.60 5.73
N ASP A 259 -4.75 9.02 6.39
CA ASP A 259 -4.48 7.59 6.35
C ASP A 259 -5.65 6.76 6.92
N GLU A 260 -6.27 7.25 7.99
CA GLU A 260 -7.40 6.60 8.64
C GLU A 260 -8.66 6.65 7.78
N ILE A 261 -8.94 7.79 7.12
CA ILE A 261 -10.06 7.91 6.17
C ILE A 261 -9.83 7.02 4.95
N MET A 262 -8.62 7.01 4.37
CA MET A 262 -8.30 6.15 3.23
C MET A 262 -8.49 4.67 3.55
N THR A 263 -8.18 4.26 4.78
CA THR A 263 -8.36 2.88 5.22
C THR A 263 -9.83 2.57 5.55
N ALA A 264 -10.57 3.50 6.14
CA ALA A 264 -11.98 3.29 6.48
C ALA A 264 -12.91 3.26 5.26
N PHE A 265 -12.56 3.95 4.17
CA PHE A 265 -13.36 4.08 2.95
C PHE A 265 -12.72 3.40 1.72
N ASP A 266 -11.84 2.41 1.94
CA ASP A 266 -11.09 1.69 0.92
C ASP A 266 -11.96 1.03 -0.18
N LYS A 267 -13.18 0.63 0.17
CA LYS A 267 -14.13 0.02 -0.77
C LYS A 267 -14.89 1.04 -1.62
N HIS A 268 -14.83 2.33 -1.28
CA HIS A 268 -15.67 3.38 -1.88
C HIS A 268 -14.84 4.62 -2.27
N VAL A 269 -14.03 4.50 -3.33
CA VAL A 269 -13.12 5.57 -3.82
C VAL A 269 -13.79 6.95 -3.89
N GLY A 270 -14.98 7.05 -4.50
CA GLY A 270 -15.67 8.33 -4.67
C GLY A 270 -16.15 8.94 -3.35
N GLU A 271 -16.53 8.13 -2.37
CA GLU A 271 -16.88 8.62 -1.03
C GLU A 271 -15.63 8.96 -0.22
N CYS A 272 -14.57 8.14 -0.32
CA CYS A 272 -13.27 8.44 0.27
C CYS A 272 -12.76 9.81 -0.16
N ALA A 273 -12.77 10.11 -1.47
CA ALA A 273 -12.33 11.41 -2.00
C ALA A 273 -13.17 12.56 -1.42
N LYS A 274 -14.49 12.40 -1.31
CA LYS A 274 -15.38 13.41 -0.70
C LYS A 274 -15.09 13.59 0.79
N GLN A 275 -14.87 12.52 1.54
CA GLN A 275 -14.59 12.60 2.97
C GLN A 275 -13.24 13.27 3.25
N LEU A 276 -12.21 12.96 2.45
CA LEU A 276 -10.90 13.63 2.54
C LEU A 276 -11.03 15.14 2.32
N LEU A 277 -11.75 15.58 1.29
CA LEU A 277 -11.93 17.00 0.97
C LEU A 277 -12.88 17.75 1.93
N LYS A 278 -13.66 17.03 2.76
CA LYS A 278 -14.59 17.61 3.74
C LYS A 278 -13.98 17.85 5.11
N ILE A 279 -12.71 17.49 5.31
CA ILE A 279 -12.01 17.76 6.57
C ILE A 279 -11.95 19.28 6.76
N PRO A 280 -12.46 19.83 7.88
CA PRO A 280 -12.64 21.27 8.06
C PRO A 280 -11.34 21.96 8.50
N VAL A 281 -10.28 21.86 7.68
CA VAL A 281 -8.97 22.47 7.95
C VAL A 281 -8.70 23.56 6.89
N LEU A 282 -8.64 24.81 7.35
CA LEU A 282 -8.36 25.97 6.50
C LEU A 282 -6.85 26.29 6.55
N SER A 283 -6.07 25.53 5.77
CA SER A 283 -4.62 25.77 5.65
C SER A 283 -4.12 25.59 4.21
N GLU A 284 -3.13 26.39 3.82
CA GLU A 284 -2.43 26.23 2.54
C GLU A 284 -1.67 24.90 2.42
N ASP A 285 -1.35 24.25 3.55
CA ASP A 285 -0.65 22.97 3.60
C ASP A 285 -1.59 21.77 3.40
N PHE A 286 -2.91 21.98 3.43
CA PHE A 286 -3.88 20.88 3.37
C PHE A 286 -3.76 20.04 2.10
N LEU A 287 -3.82 20.67 0.91
CA LEU A 287 -3.76 19.95 -0.37
C LEU A 287 -2.39 19.31 -0.63
N PRO A 288 -1.24 20.00 -0.42
CA PRO A 288 0.07 19.35 -0.53
C PRO A 288 0.19 18.11 0.35
N ARG A 289 -0.21 18.21 1.63
CA ARG A 289 -0.15 17.06 2.53
C ARG A 289 -1.07 15.92 2.12
N LEU A 290 -2.27 16.23 1.61
CA LEU A 290 -3.19 15.21 1.07
C LEU A 290 -2.57 14.46 -0.12
N VAL A 291 -1.96 15.19 -1.06
CA VAL A 291 -1.26 14.59 -2.21
C VAL A 291 -0.11 13.71 -1.74
N ASP A 292 0.71 14.21 -0.82
CA ASP A 292 1.82 13.44 -0.24
C ASP A 292 1.30 12.16 0.43
N SER A 293 0.24 12.23 1.25
CA SER A 293 -0.38 11.06 1.87
C SER A 293 -0.82 10.02 0.84
N MET A 294 -1.51 10.42 -0.23
CA MET A 294 -1.97 9.47 -1.26
C MET A 294 -0.79 8.78 -1.98
N PHE A 295 0.23 9.54 -2.39
CA PHE A 295 1.40 8.97 -3.05
C PHE A 295 2.23 8.10 -2.11
N ASN A 296 2.40 8.49 -0.85
CA ASN A 296 3.10 7.68 0.15
C ASN A 296 2.45 6.31 0.33
N ARG A 297 1.11 6.22 0.30
CA ARG A 297 0.40 4.94 0.34
C ARG A 297 0.56 4.13 -0.96
N LEU A 298 0.61 4.80 -2.11
CA LEU A 298 0.89 4.17 -3.40
C LEU A 298 2.30 3.55 -3.42
N VAL A 299 3.33 4.29 -3.01
CA VAL A 299 4.75 3.88 -3.16
C VAL A 299 5.33 3.10 -1.98
N ARG A 300 4.58 2.92 -0.89
CA ARG A 300 5.03 2.18 0.31
C ARG A 300 5.45 0.73 -0.02
N PRO A 301 6.67 0.29 0.37
CA PRO A 301 7.12 -1.09 0.21
C PRO A 301 6.31 -2.06 1.08
N CYS A 302 5.98 -3.21 0.50
CA CYS A 302 5.08 -4.22 1.05
C CYS A 302 5.56 -5.06 2.28
N PRO A 303 6.85 -5.07 2.73
CA PRO A 303 7.23 -5.78 3.97
C PRO A 303 6.55 -5.25 5.24
N MET A 304 5.85 -4.11 5.14
CA MET A 304 5.12 -3.43 6.21
C MET A 304 3.66 -3.92 6.32
N ASP A 305 3.19 -4.73 5.36
CA ASP A 305 1.77 -4.97 5.07
C ASP A 305 1.26 -6.28 5.69
N ARG A 306 1.47 -6.51 6.99
CA ARG A 306 0.81 -7.63 7.70
C ARG A 306 -0.68 -7.36 8.00
N ILE A 307 -1.21 -6.20 7.60
CA ILE A 307 -2.59 -5.81 7.84
C ILE A 307 -3.20 -5.34 6.51
N GLN A 308 -4.45 -5.75 6.30
CA GLN A 308 -5.47 -5.31 5.34
C GLN A 308 -5.28 -3.88 4.75
N GLU A 309 -4.26 -3.69 3.92
CA GLU A 309 -4.07 -2.45 3.17
C GLU A 309 -4.91 -2.47 1.88
N PRO A 310 -5.46 -1.32 1.45
CA PRO A 310 -6.16 -1.23 0.18
C PRO A 310 -5.24 -1.58 -0.99
N PRO A 311 -5.74 -2.25 -2.06
CA PRO A 311 -4.96 -2.52 -3.25
C PRO A 311 -4.37 -1.25 -3.86
N LYS A 312 -3.17 -1.30 -4.46
CA LYS A 312 -2.53 -0.10 -5.06
C LYS A 312 -3.40 0.61 -6.10
N LEU A 313 -4.20 -0.14 -6.85
CA LEU A 313 -5.19 0.40 -7.80
C LEU A 313 -6.23 1.32 -7.14
N PHE A 314 -6.58 1.09 -5.86
CA PHE A 314 -7.45 1.98 -5.10
C PHE A 314 -6.86 3.40 -5.05
N PHE A 315 -5.57 3.53 -4.70
CA PHE A 315 -4.90 4.82 -4.59
C PHE A 315 -4.79 5.52 -5.94
N THR A 316 -4.50 4.78 -7.03
CA THR A 316 -4.53 5.34 -8.38
C THR A 316 -5.88 5.97 -8.71
N ARG A 317 -6.97 5.23 -8.45
CA ARG A 317 -8.34 5.74 -8.67
C ARG A 317 -8.70 6.89 -7.73
N LEU A 318 -8.22 6.86 -6.49
CA LEU A 318 -8.44 7.90 -5.50
C LEU A 318 -7.79 9.22 -5.93
N ILE A 319 -6.52 9.18 -6.34
CA ILE A 319 -5.79 10.34 -6.85
C ILE A 319 -6.56 10.98 -8.01
N HIS A 320 -6.97 10.19 -9.00
CA HIS A 320 -7.78 10.69 -10.11
C HIS A 320 -9.15 11.24 -9.68
N SER A 321 -9.80 10.62 -8.69
CA SER A 321 -11.08 11.11 -8.16
C SER A 321 -10.91 12.45 -7.44
N VAL A 322 -9.81 12.64 -6.69
CA VAL A 322 -9.46 13.92 -6.05
C VAL A 322 -9.14 14.98 -7.10
N MET A 323 -8.37 14.64 -8.16
CA MET A 323 -8.11 15.56 -9.28
C MET A 323 -9.40 16.05 -9.94
N ALA A 324 -10.38 15.16 -10.10
CA ALA A 324 -11.67 15.50 -10.71
C ALA A 324 -12.56 16.36 -9.79
N LEU A 325 -12.50 16.14 -8.48
CA LEU A 325 -13.30 16.90 -7.49
C LEU A 325 -12.65 18.24 -7.11
N GLN A 326 -11.33 18.37 -7.21
CA GLN A 326 -10.57 19.54 -6.79
C GLN A 326 -9.48 19.87 -7.81
N SER A 327 -9.75 20.83 -8.70
CA SER A 327 -8.85 21.19 -9.80
C SER A 327 -7.50 21.75 -9.33
N SER A 328 -7.46 22.40 -8.17
CA SER A 328 -6.22 22.90 -7.55
C SER A 328 -5.26 21.79 -7.11
N ALA A 329 -5.73 20.55 -6.97
CA ALA A 329 -4.87 19.41 -6.66
C ALA A 329 -4.09 18.89 -7.89
N LYS A 330 -4.56 19.17 -9.11
CA LYS A 330 -3.94 18.69 -10.35
C LYS A 330 -2.45 19.07 -10.47
N PRO A 331 -2.05 20.36 -10.38
CA PRO A 331 -0.63 20.72 -10.49
C PRO A 331 0.22 20.08 -9.38
N LEU A 332 -0.31 19.97 -8.16
CA LEU A 332 0.40 19.31 -7.05
C LEU A 332 0.64 17.83 -7.31
N ILE A 333 -0.33 17.13 -7.91
CA ILE A 333 -0.21 15.72 -8.27
C ILE A 333 0.80 15.51 -9.40
N GLU A 334 0.79 16.40 -10.41
CA GLU A 334 1.79 16.39 -11.47
C GLU A 334 3.20 16.66 -10.92
N ASP A 335 3.35 17.63 -10.03
CA ASP A 335 4.62 17.93 -9.36
C ASP A 335 5.11 16.77 -8.48
N ALA A 336 4.23 16.18 -7.67
CA ALA A 336 4.54 15.03 -6.83
C ALA A 336 5.00 13.84 -7.68
N PHE A 337 4.29 13.59 -8.79
CA PHE A 337 4.63 12.51 -9.69
C PHE A 337 5.95 12.77 -10.42
N LYS A 338 6.20 14.00 -10.91
CA LYS A 338 7.49 14.41 -11.47
C LYS A 338 8.61 14.19 -10.45
N LEU A 339 8.46 14.56 -9.18
CA LEU A 339 9.49 14.32 -8.15
C LEU A 339 9.81 12.84 -7.93
N LEU A 340 8.83 11.96 -8.12
CA LEU A 340 9.03 10.52 -7.95
C LEU A 340 9.86 9.91 -9.09
N ILE A 341 9.72 10.41 -10.32
CA ILE A 341 10.30 9.78 -11.52
C ILE A 341 11.37 10.62 -12.24
N SER A 342 11.45 11.92 -11.97
CA SER A 342 12.35 12.88 -12.62
C SER A 342 13.47 13.37 -11.70
N GLY A 343 14.61 13.70 -12.30
CA GLY A 343 15.78 14.28 -11.64
C GLY A 343 17.05 13.44 -11.80
N PRO A 344 18.23 13.97 -11.44
CA PRO A 344 19.48 13.22 -11.48
C PRO A 344 19.52 12.03 -10.50
N LYS A 345 18.70 12.10 -9.44
CA LYS A 345 18.41 11.01 -8.50
C LYS A 345 16.91 11.01 -8.20
N PRO A 346 16.07 10.37 -9.02
CA PRO A 346 14.64 10.29 -8.72
C PRO A 346 14.44 9.52 -7.42
N LEU A 347 13.37 9.83 -6.69
CA LEU A 347 13.06 9.16 -5.42
C LEU A 347 12.87 7.65 -5.61
N VAL A 348 12.33 7.26 -6.76
CA VAL A 348 12.22 5.87 -7.20
C VAL A 348 13.07 5.66 -8.45
N ASP A 349 14.18 4.94 -8.30
CA ASP A 349 15.05 4.51 -9.38
C ASP A 349 15.13 2.98 -9.45
N THR A 350 16.11 2.43 -10.20
CA THR A 350 16.34 0.99 -10.30
C THR A 350 16.76 0.33 -8.98
N SER A 351 17.21 1.09 -7.99
CA SER A 351 17.58 0.58 -6.66
C SER A 351 16.39 0.50 -5.69
N ALA A 352 15.25 1.11 -6.02
CA ALA A 352 14.04 1.04 -5.22
C ALA A 352 13.38 -0.35 -5.28
N ASP A 353 12.54 -0.68 -4.28
CA ASP A 353 11.78 -1.94 -4.25
C ASP A 353 10.97 -2.13 -5.54
N ILE A 354 11.09 -3.32 -6.15
CA ILE A 354 10.44 -3.63 -7.44
C ILE A 354 8.93 -3.41 -7.41
N ARG A 355 8.25 -3.63 -6.27
CA ARG A 355 6.80 -3.43 -6.16
C ARG A 355 6.45 -1.95 -6.18
N THR A 356 7.30 -1.10 -5.62
CA THR A 356 7.15 0.36 -5.70
C THR A 356 7.29 0.83 -7.15
N GLN A 357 8.29 0.30 -7.88
CA GLN A 357 8.45 0.59 -9.30
C GLN A 357 7.23 0.16 -10.12
N MET A 358 6.71 -1.06 -9.88
CA MET A 358 5.51 -1.56 -10.55
C MET A 358 4.25 -0.73 -10.23
N ALA A 359 4.04 -0.37 -8.96
CA ALA A 359 2.89 0.47 -8.57
C ALA A 359 2.92 1.84 -9.25
N LEU A 360 4.11 2.44 -9.39
CA LEU A 360 4.27 3.69 -10.14
C LEU A 360 4.11 3.51 -11.64
N ALA A 361 4.59 2.41 -12.22
CA ALA A 361 4.39 2.09 -13.62
C ALA A 361 2.90 1.94 -13.96
N ASP A 362 2.14 1.21 -13.13
CA ASP A 362 0.69 1.06 -13.29
C ASP A 362 -0.04 2.40 -13.11
N PHE A 363 0.35 3.20 -12.12
CA PHE A 363 -0.18 4.56 -11.96
C PHE A 363 0.10 5.40 -13.21
N PHE A 364 1.32 5.39 -13.73
CA PHE A 364 1.72 6.18 -14.90
C PHE A 364 0.92 5.79 -16.14
N ALA A 365 0.77 4.50 -16.39
CA ALA A 365 -0.01 3.99 -17.52
C ALA A 365 -1.48 4.47 -17.46
N ILE A 366 -2.11 4.32 -16.29
CA ILE A 366 -3.50 4.76 -16.08
C ILE A 366 -3.59 6.29 -16.18
N HIS A 367 -2.61 7.01 -15.64
CA HIS A 367 -2.55 8.45 -15.71
C HIS A 367 -2.48 8.95 -17.16
N LEU A 368 -1.61 8.37 -17.99
CA LEU A 368 -1.50 8.70 -19.41
C LEU A 368 -2.82 8.47 -20.16
N ILE A 369 -3.50 7.35 -19.93
CA ILE A 369 -4.80 7.10 -20.57
C ILE A 369 -5.81 8.19 -20.17
N ASN A 370 -5.87 8.51 -18.88
CA ASN A 370 -6.82 9.50 -18.35
C ASN A 370 -6.48 10.94 -18.77
N THR A 371 -5.23 11.23 -19.14
CA THR A 371 -4.80 12.53 -19.67
C THR A 371 -4.72 12.58 -21.19
N GLU A 372 -5.26 11.58 -21.90
CA GLU A 372 -5.20 11.49 -23.37
C GLU A 372 -3.76 11.54 -23.89
N TYR A 373 -2.84 10.84 -23.22
CA TYR A 373 -1.41 10.75 -23.51
C TYR A 373 -0.65 12.08 -23.39
N LYS A 374 -1.25 13.09 -22.76
CA LYS A 374 -0.61 14.39 -22.52
C LYS A 374 0.34 14.27 -21.33
N TRP A 375 1.63 14.18 -21.63
CA TRP A 375 2.72 14.18 -20.66
C TRP A 375 3.99 14.78 -21.28
N GLU A 376 4.73 15.56 -20.49
CA GLU A 376 6.02 16.11 -20.90
C GLU A 376 7.11 15.07 -20.66
N PHE A 377 7.47 14.34 -21.72
CA PHE A 377 8.56 13.36 -21.68
C PHE A 377 9.91 14.07 -21.74
N ASP A 378 10.79 13.71 -20.81
CA ASP A 378 12.16 14.18 -20.79
C ASP A 378 13.07 13.01 -20.39
N VAL A 379 13.66 12.37 -21.39
CA VAL A 379 14.54 11.19 -21.23
C VAL A 379 15.99 11.51 -21.57
N ASP A 380 16.31 12.78 -21.85
CA ASP A 380 17.67 13.20 -22.22
C ASP A 380 18.62 12.93 -21.05
N PRO A 381 19.70 12.16 -21.25
CA PRO A 381 20.70 11.89 -20.22
C PRO A 381 21.34 13.14 -19.60
N ASN A 382 21.35 14.27 -20.31
CA ASN A 382 21.95 15.52 -19.84
C ASN A 382 20.95 16.47 -19.16
N SER A 383 19.65 16.13 -19.14
CA SER A 383 18.63 16.99 -18.56
C SER A 383 18.63 16.91 -17.02
N PRO A 384 18.55 18.06 -16.32
CA PRO A 384 18.36 18.06 -14.86
C PRO A 384 16.98 17.53 -14.45
N THR A 385 16.00 17.48 -15.36
CA THR A 385 14.64 16.96 -15.15
C THR A 385 14.42 15.57 -15.75
N ARG A 386 15.51 14.90 -16.14
CA ARG A 386 15.48 13.56 -16.76
C ARG A 386 14.64 12.58 -15.96
N GLN A 387 13.72 11.91 -16.64
CA GLN A 387 12.92 10.82 -16.13
C GLN A 387 13.71 9.52 -16.13
N SER A 388 13.54 8.68 -15.10
CA SER A 388 14.14 7.36 -15.03
C SER A 388 13.70 6.49 -16.22
N PRO A 389 14.63 6.07 -17.13
CA PRO A 389 14.26 5.27 -18.28
C PRO A 389 13.64 3.92 -17.90
N SER A 390 14.04 3.34 -16.76
CA SER A 390 13.47 2.08 -16.29
C SER A 390 12.01 2.23 -15.87
N VAL A 391 11.68 3.29 -15.13
CA VAL A 391 10.30 3.57 -14.68
C VAL A 391 9.42 3.95 -15.87
N VAL A 392 9.95 4.77 -16.80
CA VAL A 392 9.23 5.11 -18.03
C VAL A 392 8.98 3.86 -18.87
N SER A 393 9.99 3.03 -19.11
CA SER A 393 9.83 1.79 -19.87
C SER A 393 8.84 0.82 -19.20
N ALA A 394 8.92 0.65 -17.88
CA ALA A 394 7.96 -0.15 -17.13
C ALA A 394 6.53 0.39 -17.23
N GLY A 395 6.36 1.72 -17.16
CA GLY A 395 5.06 2.37 -17.34
C GLY A 395 4.53 2.23 -18.77
N LEU A 396 5.38 2.33 -19.79
CA LEU A 396 5.01 2.07 -21.18
C LEU A 396 4.65 0.58 -21.40
N ALA A 397 5.33 -0.33 -20.71
CA ALA A 397 4.96 -1.75 -20.71
C ALA A 397 3.61 -2.00 -20.06
N ALA A 398 3.30 -1.34 -18.94
CA ALA A 398 1.97 -1.38 -18.33
C ALA A 398 0.91 -0.75 -19.27
N LEU A 399 1.23 0.36 -19.93
CA LEU A 399 0.36 1.03 -20.88
C LEU A 399 0.05 0.16 -22.11
N LEU A 400 1.03 -0.59 -22.62
CA LEU A 400 0.85 -1.54 -23.71
C LEU A 400 -0.14 -2.66 -23.34
N ARG A 401 -0.25 -3.04 -22.06
CA ARG A 401 -1.26 -4.02 -21.60
C ARG A 401 -2.68 -3.46 -21.61
N LEU A 402 -2.82 -2.14 -21.47
CA LEU A 402 -4.10 -1.42 -21.46
C LEU A 402 -4.48 -0.88 -22.85
N SER A 403 -3.56 -0.96 -23.82
CA SER A 403 -3.71 -0.41 -25.17
C SER A 403 -3.09 -1.36 -26.21
N PHE A 404 -2.64 -0.85 -27.36
CA PHE A 404 -1.95 -1.64 -28.38
C PHE A 404 -0.79 -0.87 -28.99
N HIS A 405 0.24 -1.58 -29.48
CA HIS A 405 1.52 -1.01 -29.87
C HIS A 405 1.39 0.17 -30.86
N GLN A 406 0.56 0.01 -31.90
CA GLN A 406 0.33 1.07 -32.89
C GLN A 406 -0.30 2.34 -32.29
N ASN A 407 -1.13 2.22 -31.25
CA ASN A 407 -1.73 3.36 -30.56
C ASN A 407 -0.68 4.16 -29.79
N LEU A 408 0.25 3.45 -29.14
CA LEU A 408 1.36 4.07 -28.42
C LEU A 408 2.24 4.88 -29.38
N LEU A 409 2.62 4.30 -30.52
CA LEU A 409 3.40 4.99 -31.55
C LEU A 409 2.68 6.23 -32.13
N ALA A 410 1.35 6.17 -32.24
CA ALA A 410 0.55 7.27 -32.80
C ALA A 410 0.41 8.46 -31.83
N HIS A 411 0.42 8.23 -30.52
CA HIS A 411 0.15 9.26 -29.52
C HIS A 411 1.39 9.72 -28.73
N LEU A 412 2.42 8.90 -28.62
CA LEU A 412 3.64 9.22 -27.87
C LEU A 412 4.69 9.85 -28.79
N PRO A 413 5.53 10.78 -28.27
CA PRO A 413 6.58 11.41 -29.05
C PRO A 413 7.70 10.41 -29.42
N GLU A 414 8.36 10.66 -30.56
CA GLU A 414 9.46 9.82 -31.07
C GLU A 414 10.62 9.65 -30.07
N SER A 415 10.83 10.65 -29.20
CA SER A 415 11.86 10.64 -28.17
C SER A 415 11.78 9.45 -27.20
N VAL A 416 10.59 8.85 -27.02
CA VAL A 416 10.38 7.71 -26.14
C VAL A 416 10.06 6.40 -26.87
N HIS A 417 10.04 6.40 -28.21
CA HIS A 417 9.72 5.20 -29.00
C HIS A 417 10.70 4.06 -28.75
N SER A 418 11.98 4.37 -28.46
CA SER A 418 13.00 3.38 -28.09
C SER A 418 12.75 2.69 -26.74
N LEU A 419 11.90 3.27 -25.89
CA LEU A 419 11.52 2.72 -24.59
C LEU A 419 10.20 1.93 -24.63
N ILE A 420 9.47 2.00 -25.74
CA ILE A 420 8.24 1.23 -25.95
C ILE A 420 8.64 -0.25 -26.13
N PRO A 421 8.02 -1.19 -25.41
CA PRO A 421 8.30 -2.61 -25.60
C PRO A 421 8.00 -3.06 -27.03
N PRO A 422 8.65 -4.13 -27.51
CA PRO A 422 8.40 -4.66 -28.84
C PRO A 422 6.93 -5.03 -29.04
N GLU A 423 6.48 -4.98 -30.29
CA GLU A 423 5.12 -5.35 -30.65
C GLU A 423 4.79 -6.78 -30.16
N PRO A 424 3.66 -6.96 -29.45
CA PRO A 424 3.26 -8.27 -28.97
C PRO A 424 2.99 -9.23 -30.12
N ARG A 425 3.92 -10.18 -30.32
CA ARG A 425 3.84 -11.19 -31.36
C ARG A 425 4.25 -12.56 -30.82
N VAL A 426 3.68 -13.60 -31.43
CA VAL A 426 4.08 -14.98 -31.15
C VAL A 426 5.44 -15.27 -31.77
N ASN A 427 6.24 -16.07 -31.08
CA ASN A 427 7.57 -16.47 -31.51
C ASN A 427 7.59 -17.99 -31.73
N ASN A 428 7.14 -18.41 -32.91
CA ASN A 428 7.07 -19.82 -33.26
C ASN A 428 8.29 -20.24 -34.09
N LYS A 429 9.24 -20.93 -33.44
CA LYS A 429 10.49 -21.38 -34.08
C LYS A 429 10.28 -22.42 -35.20
N TYR A 430 9.12 -23.08 -35.24
CA TYR A 430 8.78 -24.07 -36.27
C TYR A 430 7.93 -23.48 -37.41
N ALA A 431 7.64 -22.17 -37.39
CA ALA A 431 6.86 -21.54 -38.46
C ALA A 431 7.64 -21.44 -39.77
N GLU A 432 8.95 -21.17 -39.70
CA GLU A 432 9.82 -21.03 -40.87
C GLU A 432 10.45 -22.37 -41.29
N ASP A 433 10.82 -23.22 -40.32
CA ASP A 433 11.39 -24.55 -40.57
C ASP A 433 10.62 -25.64 -39.80
N PRO A 434 9.46 -26.09 -40.34
CA PRO A 434 8.60 -27.03 -39.66
C PRO A 434 9.16 -28.46 -39.72
N THR A 435 9.25 -29.11 -38.57
CA THR A 435 9.57 -30.54 -38.49
C THR A 435 8.37 -31.38 -38.97
N PRO A 436 8.60 -32.65 -39.37
CA PRO A 436 7.51 -33.55 -39.73
C PRO A 436 6.50 -33.73 -38.58
N LEU A 437 7.00 -33.89 -37.36
CA LEU A 437 6.17 -34.06 -36.17
C LEU A 437 5.36 -32.80 -35.85
N TYR A 438 5.96 -31.60 -35.89
CA TYR A 438 5.24 -30.35 -35.72
C TYR A 438 4.14 -30.14 -36.77
N THR A 439 4.43 -30.44 -38.04
CA THR A 439 3.47 -30.30 -39.15
C THR A 439 2.24 -31.18 -38.93
N GLU A 440 2.47 -32.43 -38.51
CA GLU A 440 1.41 -33.39 -38.21
C GLU A 440 0.61 -32.98 -36.97
N MET A 441 1.28 -32.57 -35.89
CA MET A 441 0.63 -32.07 -34.68
C MET A 441 -0.25 -30.85 -34.97
N THR A 442 0.19 -29.93 -35.84
CA THR A 442 -0.61 -28.75 -36.22
C THR A 442 -1.89 -29.14 -36.98
N GLN A 443 -1.92 -30.31 -37.63
CA GLN A 443 -3.12 -30.83 -38.28
C GLN A 443 -4.09 -31.50 -37.29
N LEU A 444 -3.57 -32.13 -36.24
CA LEU A 444 -4.34 -32.83 -35.21
C LEU A 444 -4.86 -31.87 -34.12
N VAL A 445 -4.04 -30.92 -33.69
CA VAL A 445 -4.35 -29.95 -32.64
C VAL A 445 -5.16 -28.80 -33.22
N ARG A 446 -6.44 -29.06 -33.47
CA ARG A 446 -7.42 -28.08 -33.98
C ARG A 446 -8.50 -27.82 -32.97
N VAL A 447 -9.03 -26.60 -32.95
CA VAL A 447 -10.21 -26.25 -32.12
C VAL A 447 -11.46 -26.96 -32.65
N LYS A 448 -11.54 -27.12 -33.97
CA LYS A 448 -12.64 -27.80 -34.65
C LYS A 448 -12.17 -29.21 -35.01
N ASP A 449 -12.98 -30.21 -34.69
CA ASP A 449 -12.69 -31.63 -34.92
C ASP A 449 -11.40 -32.10 -34.22
N ALA A 450 -11.24 -31.70 -32.94
CA ALA A 450 -10.12 -32.13 -32.11
C ALA A 450 -10.18 -33.65 -31.87
N ASP A 451 -9.05 -34.33 -32.10
CA ASP A 451 -8.90 -35.76 -31.87
C ASP A 451 -7.76 -36.00 -30.87
N GLU A 452 -8.13 -35.99 -29.59
CA GLU A 452 -7.19 -36.18 -28.48
C GLU A 452 -6.52 -37.57 -28.53
N SER A 453 -7.26 -38.61 -28.94
CA SER A 453 -6.73 -39.97 -29.11
C SER A 453 -5.64 -40.05 -30.17
N ALA A 454 -5.85 -39.43 -31.33
CA ALA A 454 -4.86 -39.43 -32.40
C ALA A 454 -3.56 -38.69 -31.99
N VAL A 455 -3.69 -37.61 -31.22
CA VAL A 455 -2.54 -36.88 -30.64
C VAL A 455 -1.77 -37.78 -29.67
N LEU A 456 -2.47 -38.45 -28.75
CA LEU A 456 -1.88 -39.38 -27.79
C LEU A 456 -1.14 -40.53 -28.48
N ASP A 457 -1.80 -41.23 -29.40
CA ASP A 457 -1.23 -42.36 -30.13
C ASP A 457 0.04 -41.95 -30.87
N LYS A 458 0.05 -40.76 -31.46
CA LYS A 458 1.20 -40.24 -32.18
C LYS A 458 2.36 -39.91 -31.24
N LEU A 459 2.11 -39.17 -30.16
CA LEU A 459 3.15 -38.82 -29.19
C LEU A 459 3.76 -40.06 -28.54
N SER A 460 2.91 -40.97 -28.05
CA SER A 460 3.36 -42.23 -27.46
C SER A 460 4.15 -43.08 -28.46
N GLY A 461 3.75 -43.11 -29.74
CA GLY A 461 4.48 -43.81 -30.80
C GLY A 461 5.87 -43.23 -31.07
N VAL A 462 6.01 -41.90 -31.12
CA VAL A 462 7.30 -41.22 -31.34
C VAL A 462 8.26 -41.45 -30.16
N ILE A 463 7.73 -41.42 -28.94
CA ILE A 463 8.50 -41.67 -27.71
C ILE A 463 8.94 -43.14 -27.65
N ALA A 464 8.02 -44.08 -27.90
CA ALA A 464 8.30 -45.52 -27.83
C ALA A 464 9.28 -46.01 -28.92
N THR A 465 9.25 -45.38 -30.11
CA THR A 465 10.17 -45.70 -31.21
C THR A 465 11.57 -45.11 -31.04
N GLY A 466 11.78 -44.28 -30.02
CA GLY A 466 13.05 -43.58 -29.77
C GLY A 466 13.37 -42.52 -30.83
N SER A 467 12.39 -42.12 -31.66
CA SER A 467 12.58 -41.11 -32.70
C SER A 467 12.78 -39.70 -32.14
N ALA A 468 12.29 -39.43 -30.93
CA ALA A 468 12.56 -38.23 -30.15
C ALA A 468 12.46 -38.54 -28.66
N THR A 469 13.16 -37.76 -27.82
CA THR A 469 12.96 -37.81 -26.37
C THR A 469 11.58 -37.27 -25.99
N ALA A 470 11.04 -37.68 -24.85
CA ALA A 470 9.75 -37.18 -24.36
C ALA A 470 9.74 -35.64 -24.25
N ALA A 471 10.83 -35.03 -23.78
CA ALA A 471 11.01 -33.58 -23.72
C ALA A 471 10.95 -32.89 -25.10
N ARG A 472 11.54 -33.49 -26.14
CA ARG A 472 11.50 -32.93 -27.50
C ARG A 472 10.12 -33.13 -28.16
N ALA A 473 9.52 -34.30 -27.98
CA ALA A 473 8.19 -34.58 -28.50
C ALA A 473 7.14 -33.64 -27.88
N ILE A 474 7.23 -33.39 -26.56
CA ILE A 474 6.31 -32.48 -25.89
C ILE A 474 6.53 -31.03 -26.27
N GLU A 475 7.78 -30.60 -26.49
CA GLU A 475 8.06 -29.26 -27.00
C GLU A 475 7.35 -29.02 -28.34
N GLU A 476 7.49 -29.92 -29.31
CA GLU A 476 6.85 -29.76 -30.62
C GLU A 476 5.30 -29.77 -30.53
N PHE A 477 4.74 -30.62 -29.66
CA PHE A 477 3.31 -30.59 -29.35
C PHE A 477 2.88 -29.26 -28.72
N MET A 478 3.61 -28.76 -27.73
CA MET A 478 3.31 -27.50 -27.07
C MET A 478 3.34 -26.34 -28.06
N TYR A 479 4.31 -26.28 -28.97
CA TYR A 479 4.33 -25.25 -30.02
C TYR A 479 3.11 -25.34 -30.95
N ALA A 480 2.66 -26.54 -31.32
CA ALA A 480 1.46 -26.72 -32.15
C ALA A 480 0.19 -26.28 -31.39
N LEU A 481 0.10 -26.66 -30.12
CA LEU A 481 -1.00 -26.29 -29.21
C LEU A 481 -1.06 -24.79 -28.96
N LEU A 482 0.07 -24.14 -28.67
CA LEU A 482 0.18 -22.71 -28.48
C LEU A 482 -0.16 -21.93 -29.75
N GLN A 483 0.25 -22.44 -30.93
CA GLN A 483 -0.12 -21.86 -32.22
C GLN A 483 -1.63 -21.90 -32.43
N ALA A 484 -2.29 -23.03 -32.18
CA ALA A 484 -3.74 -23.18 -32.30
C ALA A 484 -4.50 -22.28 -31.30
N GLY A 485 -3.97 -22.11 -30.09
CA GLY A 485 -4.56 -21.27 -29.03
C GLY A 485 -4.18 -19.78 -29.08
N SER A 486 -3.26 -19.38 -29.95
CA SER A 486 -2.63 -18.05 -29.94
C SER A 486 -3.58 -16.87 -30.12
N ARG A 487 -4.75 -17.08 -30.74
CA ARG A 487 -5.68 -16.00 -31.12
C ARG A 487 -6.23 -15.20 -29.93
N THR A 488 -6.78 -15.86 -28.90
CA THR A 488 -7.25 -15.20 -27.67
C THR A 488 -6.99 -16.10 -26.44
N PRO A 489 -6.95 -15.55 -25.21
CA PRO A 489 -6.82 -16.37 -24.00
C PRO A 489 -7.92 -17.45 -23.89
N THR A 490 -9.14 -17.14 -24.36
CA THR A 490 -10.24 -18.10 -24.41
C THR A 490 -10.00 -19.24 -25.42
N HIS A 491 -9.43 -18.94 -26.59
CA HIS A 491 -9.01 -20.00 -27.51
C HIS A 491 -7.94 -20.88 -26.87
N MET A 492 -7.00 -20.28 -26.12
CA MET A 492 -5.96 -21.04 -25.44
C MET A 492 -6.54 -22.02 -24.43
N THR A 493 -7.41 -21.52 -23.55
CA THR A 493 -8.10 -22.33 -22.53
C THR A 493 -8.89 -23.46 -23.18
N ARG A 494 -9.59 -23.16 -24.29
CA ARG A 494 -10.37 -24.16 -25.02
C ARG A 494 -9.51 -25.26 -25.63
N VAL A 495 -8.37 -24.92 -26.23
CA VAL A 495 -7.47 -25.92 -26.83
C VAL A 495 -6.87 -26.81 -25.74
N LEU A 496 -6.52 -26.25 -24.57
CA LEU A 496 -6.05 -27.00 -23.41
C LEU A 496 -7.11 -27.99 -22.91
N GLU A 497 -8.36 -27.56 -22.76
CA GLU A 497 -9.47 -28.46 -22.36
C GLU A 497 -9.67 -29.62 -23.34
N LEU A 498 -9.56 -29.35 -24.65
CA LEU A 498 -9.74 -30.36 -25.69
C LEU A 498 -8.62 -31.42 -25.72
N HIS A 499 -7.47 -31.13 -25.11
CA HIS A 499 -6.29 -32.01 -25.08
C HIS A 499 -5.80 -32.25 -23.64
N SER A 500 -6.72 -32.22 -22.68
CA SER A 500 -6.42 -32.25 -21.25
C SER A 500 -5.72 -33.53 -20.77
N GLN A 501 -5.93 -34.65 -21.46
CA GLN A 501 -5.34 -35.94 -21.13
C GLN A 501 -3.94 -36.12 -21.75
N VAL A 502 -3.57 -35.30 -22.74
CA VAL A 502 -2.28 -35.45 -23.45
C VAL A 502 -1.10 -35.27 -22.52
N LEU A 503 -1.09 -34.18 -21.74
CA LEU A 503 0.03 -33.86 -20.85
C LEU A 503 0.17 -34.89 -19.71
N PRO A 504 -0.89 -35.28 -18.98
CA PRO A 504 -0.77 -36.28 -17.93
C PRO A 504 -0.37 -37.68 -18.42
N LEU A 505 -0.88 -38.13 -19.58
CA LEU A 505 -0.65 -39.48 -20.08
C LEU A 505 0.69 -39.65 -20.82
N THR A 506 1.27 -38.56 -21.33
CA THR A 506 2.58 -38.61 -22.01
C THR A 506 3.75 -38.26 -21.09
N ARG A 507 3.47 -37.89 -19.84
CA ARG A 507 4.50 -37.60 -18.84
C ARG A 507 5.27 -38.87 -18.45
N PRO A 508 6.62 -38.86 -18.51
CA PRO A 508 7.44 -40.00 -18.09
C PRO A 508 7.24 -40.36 -16.62
N ALA A 509 7.40 -41.65 -16.28
CA ALA A 509 7.35 -42.13 -14.89
C ALA A 509 8.69 -41.94 -14.16
N ASP A 510 9.80 -41.86 -14.90
CA ASP A 510 11.12 -41.58 -14.33
C ASP A 510 11.20 -40.12 -13.85
N PRO A 511 11.62 -39.86 -12.60
CA PRO A 511 11.65 -38.49 -12.07
C PRO A 511 12.55 -37.52 -12.83
N ALA A 512 13.68 -37.98 -13.38
CA ALA A 512 14.61 -37.11 -14.09
C ALA A 512 14.03 -36.74 -15.47
N GLU A 513 13.50 -37.71 -16.20
CA GLU A 513 12.83 -37.47 -17.48
C GLU A 513 11.54 -36.63 -17.32
N ALA A 514 10.81 -36.82 -16.22
CA ALA A 514 9.62 -36.03 -15.90
C ALA A 514 9.98 -34.56 -15.61
N GLN A 515 11.11 -34.30 -14.94
CA GLN A 515 11.59 -32.93 -14.72
C GLN A 515 11.97 -32.26 -16.03
N GLU A 516 12.71 -32.94 -16.92
CA GLU A 516 13.04 -32.41 -18.25
C GLU A 516 11.79 -32.14 -19.09
N TYR A 517 10.78 -33.01 -18.99
CA TYR A 517 9.49 -32.85 -19.65
C TYR A 517 8.74 -31.59 -19.15
N ASP A 518 8.66 -31.37 -17.84
CA ASP A 518 8.00 -30.20 -17.27
C ASP A 518 8.74 -28.89 -17.62
N LEU A 519 10.07 -28.93 -17.62
CA LEU A 519 10.91 -27.80 -18.07
C LEU A 519 10.72 -27.51 -19.56
N ALA A 520 10.53 -28.53 -20.39
CA ALA A 520 10.22 -28.35 -21.81
C ALA A 520 8.85 -27.68 -22.03
N ILE A 521 7.84 -28.03 -21.23
CA ILE A 521 6.54 -27.33 -21.24
C ILE A 521 6.73 -25.86 -20.85
N ALA A 522 7.35 -25.59 -19.70
CA ALA A 522 7.56 -24.23 -19.22
C ALA A 522 8.35 -23.39 -20.25
N GLY A 523 9.39 -23.98 -20.83
CA GLY A 523 10.20 -23.31 -21.83
C GLY A 523 9.51 -23.06 -23.16
N SER A 524 8.64 -23.99 -23.59
CA SER A 524 7.84 -23.79 -24.80
C SER A 524 6.92 -22.59 -24.67
N VAL A 525 6.22 -22.48 -23.53
CA VAL A 525 5.31 -21.36 -23.25
C VAL A 525 6.07 -20.04 -23.16
N PHE A 526 7.20 -20.03 -22.44
CA PHE A 526 8.04 -18.85 -22.27
C PHE A 526 8.58 -18.33 -23.61
N GLU A 527 9.23 -19.20 -24.39
CA GLU A 527 9.84 -18.79 -25.65
C GLU A 527 8.79 -18.39 -26.70
N PHE A 528 7.63 -19.06 -26.72
CA PHE A 528 6.54 -18.76 -27.66
C PHE A 528 5.89 -17.39 -27.40
N PHE A 529 5.69 -17.04 -26.13
CA PHE A 529 5.07 -15.77 -25.71
C PHE A 529 6.05 -14.76 -25.13
N ARG A 530 7.36 -14.88 -25.39
CA ARG A 530 8.40 -14.00 -24.81
C ARG A 530 8.16 -12.51 -25.04
N TYR A 531 7.59 -12.15 -26.18
CA TYR A 531 7.25 -10.76 -26.52
C TYR A 531 5.80 -10.39 -26.18
N TYR A 532 5.04 -11.29 -25.55
CA TYR A 532 3.64 -11.11 -25.24
C TYR A 532 3.35 -11.43 -23.76
N PRO A 533 3.79 -10.59 -22.80
CA PRO A 533 3.76 -10.88 -21.36
C PRO A 533 2.36 -11.21 -20.81
N VAL A 534 1.32 -10.56 -21.33
CA VAL A 534 -0.07 -10.83 -20.91
C VAL A 534 -0.48 -12.25 -21.31
N ARG A 535 -0.14 -12.69 -22.53
CA ARG A 535 -0.45 -14.05 -22.98
C ARG A 535 0.38 -15.09 -22.27
N LEU A 536 1.64 -14.79 -22.00
CA LEU A 536 2.52 -15.61 -21.18
C LEU A 536 1.88 -15.88 -19.81
N ALA A 537 1.51 -14.81 -19.08
CA ALA A 537 0.90 -14.92 -17.75
C ALA A 537 -0.45 -15.67 -17.76
N CYS A 538 -1.35 -15.34 -18.69
CA CYS A 538 -2.63 -16.05 -18.80
C CYS A 538 -2.46 -17.54 -19.13
N THR A 539 -1.50 -17.89 -19.97
CA THR A 539 -1.27 -19.29 -20.37
C THR A 539 -0.68 -20.09 -19.21
N PHE A 540 0.30 -19.53 -18.49
CA PHE A 540 0.80 -20.18 -17.27
C PHE A 540 -0.28 -20.32 -16.19
N GLY A 541 -1.12 -19.29 -16.00
CA GLY A 541 -2.27 -19.39 -15.09
C GLY A 541 -3.17 -20.58 -15.43
N ALA A 542 -3.56 -20.71 -16.71
CA ALA A 542 -4.39 -21.83 -17.16
C ALA A 542 -3.71 -23.21 -16.98
N LEU A 543 -2.41 -23.31 -17.24
CA LEU A 543 -1.65 -24.57 -17.05
C LEU A 543 -1.52 -24.96 -15.58
N LEU A 544 -1.32 -23.99 -14.69
CA LEU A 544 -1.21 -24.20 -13.25
C LEU A 544 -2.56 -24.58 -12.65
N ASP A 545 -3.64 -23.90 -13.06
CA ASP A 545 -5.01 -24.20 -12.59
C ASP A 545 -5.47 -25.61 -12.97
N GLN A 546 -4.99 -26.13 -14.12
CA GLN A 546 -5.29 -27.49 -14.59
C GLN A 546 -4.23 -28.51 -14.16
N GLU A 547 -3.25 -28.13 -13.35
CA GLU A 547 -2.17 -28.98 -12.85
C GLU A 547 -1.33 -29.65 -13.96
N PHE A 548 -1.28 -29.05 -15.14
CA PHE A 548 -0.49 -29.54 -16.28
C PHE A 548 1.01 -29.26 -16.16
N VAL A 549 1.38 -28.31 -15.32
CA VAL A 549 2.76 -28.01 -14.95
C VAL A 549 2.82 -27.66 -13.47
N ALA A 550 3.87 -28.09 -12.77
CA ALA A 550 4.07 -27.72 -11.39
C ALA A 550 4.61 -26.29 -11.27
N ALA A 551 4.20 -25.56 -10.22
CA ALA A 551 4.74 -24.23 -9.93
C ALA A 551 6.26 -24.24 -9.72
N THR A 552 6.80 -25.35 -9.20
CA THR A 552 8.25 -25.56 -9.02
C THR A 552 9.00 -25.59 -10.34
N ALA A 553 8.45 -26.24 -11.38
CA ALA A 553 9.08 -26.30 -12.70
C ALA A 553 9.09 -24.93 -13.38
N VAL A 554 8.01 -24.16 -13.24
CA VAL A 554 7.96 -22.77 -13.74
C VAL A 554 9.01 -21.90 -13.03
N ALA A 555 9.11 -22.00 -11.71
CA ALA A 555 10.10 -21.26 -10.93
C ALA A 555 11.54 -21.66 -11.30
N GLU A 556 11.81 -22.96 -11.43
CA GLU A 556 13.12 -23.47 -11.85
C GLU A 556 13.51 -22.96 -13.24
N TYR A 557 12.59 -23.01 -14.20
CA TYR A 557 12.84 -22.48 -15.55
C TYR A 557 13.18 -20.98 -15.54
N ILE A 558 12.45 -20.19 -14.77
CA ILE A 558 12.71 -18.75 -14.62
C ILE A 558 14.11 -18.51 -14.04
N LEU A 559 14.50 -19.27 -13.01
CA LEU A 559 15.83 -19.15 -12.40
C LEU A 559 16.93 -19.53 -13.39
N LEU A 560 16.77 -20.61 -14.15
CA LEU A 560 17.72 -21.02 -15.19
C LEU A 560 17.91 -19.94 -16.26
N LYS A 561 16.84 -19.26 -16.67
CA LYS A 561 16.92 -18.15 -17.63
C LYS A 561 17.54 -16.89 -17.05
N ALA A 562 17.26 -16.59 -15.78
CA ALA A 562 17.87 -15.48 -15.07
C ALA A 562 19.40 -15.65 -14.92
N GLU A 563 19.86 -16.86 -14.62
CA GLU A 563 21.29 -17.21 -14.59
C GLU A 563 21.95 -17.12 -15.98
N GLY A 564 21.19 -17.43 -17.03
CA GLY A 564 21.60 -17.29 -18.44
C GLY A 564 21.67 -15.85 -18.97
N GLY A 565 21.41 -14.83 -18.13
CA GLY A 565 21.56 -13.41 -18.49
C GLY A 565 20.32 -12.75 -19.11
N LEU A 566 19.19 -13.44 -19.20
CA LEU A 566 17.89 -12.82 -19.52
C LEU A 566 17.33 -12.17 -18.25
N ARG A 567 17.56 -10.85 -18.11
CA ARG A 567 17.04 -10.03 -17.00
C ARG A 567 15.72 -9.30 -17.30
N GLU A 568 15.25 -9.35 -18.55
CA GLU A 568 14.06 -8.62 -19.03
C GLU A 568 12.73 -9.32 -18.73
#